data_AF-A0A3N0A970-F1
#
_entry.id   AF-A0A3N0A970-F1
#
_cell.length_a   1.000
_cell.length_b   1.000
_cell.length_c   1.000
_cell.angle_alpha   90.00
_cell.angle_beta   90.00
_cell.angle_gamma   90.00
#
_symmetry.space_group_name_H-M   'P 1'
#
loop_
_entity.id
_entity.type
_entity.pdbx_description
1 polymer ?
#
loop_
_entity_poly.entity_id
_entity_poly.type
_entity_poly.pdbx_seq_one_letter_code
_entity_poly.pdbx_strand_id
1 'polypeptide(L)'
;MESVLTVRLDAYAKEQGTLVMRRLGVSPSSAVRALFDYAIKNDRLPFSDFAEPTAADVAWRVQAFDHCHTKKPLALTDEELREQRLKERYGSDA
;
A
#
# COMPACT_ATOMS: atom_id res chain seq x y z
N MET A 1 12.44 -1.65 16.04
CA MET A 1 11.12 -1.22 16.54
C MET A 1 10.14 -2.31 16.14
N GLU A 2 9.49 -2.95 17.10
CA GLU A 2 8.44 -3.94 16.78
C GLU A 2 7.16 -3.18 16.39
N SER A 3 6.47 -3.64 15.35
CA SER A 3 5.17 -3.10 14.92
C SER A 3 4.10 -4.19 15.00
N VAL A 4 2.88 -3.79 15.35
CA VAL A 4 1.74 -4.71 15.53
C VAL A 4 0.78 -4.55 14.36
N LEU A 5 0.41 -5.68 13.74
CA LEU A 5 -0.60 -5.74 12.69
C LEU A 5 -1.94 -6.22 13.27
N THR A 6 -2.98 -5.40 13.10
CA THR A 6 -4.36 -5.75 13.48
C THR A 6 -5.21 -5.83 12.22
N VAL A 7 -5.83 -6.99 11.98
CA VAL A 7 -6.68 -7.22 10.80
C VAL A 7 -8.09 -7.59 11.26
N ARG A 8 -9.11 -7.01 10.61
CA ARG A 8 -10.50 -7.39 10.79
C ARG A 8 -10.82 -8.60 9.92
N LEU A 9 -11.31 -9.66 10.53
CA LEU A 9 -11.75 -10.88 9.87
C LEU A 9 -13.18 -11.19 10.33
N ASP A 10 -13.97 -11.80 9.46
CA ASP A 10 -15.23 -12.39 9.90
C ASP A 10 -14.97 -13.56 10.87
N ALA A 11 -15.94 -13.82 11.75
CA ALA A 11 -15.77 -14.80 12.82
C ALA A 11 -15.55 -16.22 12.27
N TYR A 12 -16.23 -16.58 11.18
CA TYR A 12 -16.15 -17.89 10.57
C TYR A 12 -14.76 -18.13 9.94
N ALA A 13 -14.28 -17.20 9.13
CA ALA A 13 -12.95 -17.29 8.51
C ALA A 13 -11.84 -17.32 9.57
N LYS A 14 -11.97 -16.55 10.65
CA LYS A 14 -11.02 -16.58 11.77
C LYS A 14 -10.95 -17.97 12.40
N GLU A 15 -12.10 -18.57 12.69
CA GLU A 15 -12.17 -19.89 13.31
C GLU A 15 -11.62 -20.98 12.38
N GLN A 16 -12.13 -21.05 11.16
CA GLN A 16 -11.69 -22.05 10.17
C GLN A 16 -10.21 -21.90 9.82
N GLY A 17 -9.75 -20.67 9.60
CA GLY A 17 -8.34 -20.38 9.33
C GLY A 17 -7.43 -20.83 10.47
N THR A 18 -7.85 -20.59 11.73
CA THR A 18 -7.09 -21.02 12.91
C THR A 18 -7.01 -22.55 13.01
N LEU A 19 -8.09 -23.27 12.68
CA LEU A 19 -8.09 -24.74 12.65
C LEU A 19 -7.14 -25.29 11.58
N VAL A 20 -7.13 -24.71 10.39
CA VAL A 20 -6.20 -25.09 9.31
C VAL A 20 -4.76 -24.84 9.73
N MET A 21 -4.45 -23.66 10.26
CA MET A 21 -3.11 -23.31 10.72
C MET A 21 -2.64 -24.27 11.84
N ARG A 22 -3.50 -24.59 12.80
CA ARG A 22 -3.20 -25.55 13.86
C ARG A 22 -2.88 -26.94 13.30
N ARG A 23 -3.66 -27.42 12.32
CA ARG A 23 -3.39 -28.71 11.64
C ARG A 23 -2.04 -28.72 10.92
N LEU A 24 -1.62 -27.57 10.39
CA LEU A 24 -0.32 -27.40 9.73
C LEU A 24 0.83 -27.11 10.71
N GLY A 25 0.56 -27.09 12.02
CA GLY A 25 1.58 -26.84 13.04
C GLY A 25 2.09 -25.40 13.10
N VAL A 26 1.36 -24.45 12.51
CA VAL A 26 1.73 -23.03 12.46
C VAL A 26 0.76 -22.17 13.27
N SER A 27 1.26 -21.11 13.90
CA SER A 27 0.41 -20.11 14.55
C SER A 27 -0.03 -19.05 13.53
N PRO A 28 -1.17 -18.37 13.74
CA PRO A 28 -1.59 -17.28 12.85
C PRO A 28 -0.54 -16.19 12.67
N SER A 29 0.14 -15.80 13.76
CA SER A 29 1.20 -14.79 13.67
C SER A 29 2.42 -15.29 12.89
N SER A 30 2.78 -16.58 13.00
CA SER A 30 3.87 -17.14 12.18
C SER A 30 3.52 -17.21 10.70
N ALA A 31 2.27 -17.54 10.35
CA ALA A 31 1.81 -17.58 8.97
C ALA A 31 1.79 -16.18 8.33
N VAL A 32 1.32 -15.17 9.06
CA VAL A 32 1.35 -13.77 8.62
C VAL A 32 2.80 -13.28 8.44
N ARG A 33 3.71 -13.58 9.38
CA ARG A 33 5.14 -13.21 9.20
C ARG A 33 5.74 -13.86 7.96
N ALA A 34 5.49 -15.14 7.73
CA ALA A 34 5.98 -15.85 6.55
C ALA A 34 5.43 -15.26 5.24
N LEU A 35 4.18 -14.77 5.23
CA LEU A 35 3.60 -14.06 4.09
C LEU A 35 4.36 -12.76 3.79
N PHE A 36 4.65 -11.95 4.81
CA PHE A 36 5.42 -10.71 4.64
C PHE A 36 6.86 -11.00 4.19
N ASP A 37 7.51 -12.00 4.78
CA ASP A 37 8.86 -12.41 4.38
C ASP A 37 8.91 -12.85 2.91
N TYR A 38 7.89 -13.60 2.47
CA TYR A 38 7.76 -13.99 1.07
C TYR A 38 7.59 -12.76 0.17
N ALA A 39 6.68 -11.86 0.53
CA ALA A 39 6.38 -10.67 -0.25
C ALA A 39 7.61 -9.77 -0.42
N ILE A 40 8.37 -9.55 0.66
CA ILE A 40 9.60 -8.75 0.64
C ILE A 40 10.67 -9.42 -0.23
N LYS A 41 10.84 -10.74 -0.12
CA LYS A 41 11.90 -11.46 -0.86
C LYS A 41 11.63 -11.58 -2.35
N ASN A 42 10.36 -11.62 -2.75
CA ASN A 42 9.96 -11.93 -4.13
C ASN A 42 9.32 -10.75 -4.85
N ASP A 43 9.13 -9.62 -4.17
CA ASP A 43 8.36 -8.45 -4.63
C ASP A 43 6.99 -8.81 -5.23
N ARG A 44 6.37 -9.87 -4.70
CA ARG A 44 5.08 -10.41 -5.14
C ARG A 44 4.41 -11.22 -4.05
N LEU A 45 3.10 -11.34 -4.11
CA LEU A 45 2.34 -12.18 -3.20
C LEU A 45 2.37 -13.67 -3.63
N PRO A 46 2.28 -14.63 -2.69
CA PRO A 46 2.31 -16.06 -2.99
C PRO A 46 0.97 -16.60 -3.52
N PHE A 47 -0.01 -15.73 -3.76
CA PHE A 47 -1.30 -16.07 -4.31
C PHE A 47 -1.23 -15.94 -5.84
N SER A 48 -1.66 -16.98 -6.54
CA SER A 48 -2.03 -16.89 -7.94
C SER A 48 -3.20 -15.90 -8.05
N ASP A 49 -3.12 -14.97 -9.00
CA ASP A 49 -4.19 -14.02 -9.38
C ASP A 49 -4.19 -12.64 -8.72
N PHE A 50 -3.03 -11.97 -8.72
CA PHE A 50 -3.08 -10.66 -9.37
C PHE A 50 -2.73 -10.93 -10.82
N ALA A 51 -3.75 -10.99 -11.69
CA ALA A 51 -3.48 -10.97 -13.13
C ALA A 51 -2.45 -9.84 -13.36
N GLU A 52 -1.34 -10.13 -14.03
CA GLU A 52 -0.42 -9.07 -14.43
C GLU A 52 -1.27 -7.97 -15.08
N PRO A 53 -1.18 -6.72 -14.60
CA PRO A 53 -2.00 -5.65 -15.13
C PRO A 53 -1.83 -5.66 -16.64
N THR A 54 -2.95 -5.73 -17.36
CA THR A 54 -2.90 -5.74 -18.81
C THR A 54 -2.22 -4.46 -19.30
N ALA A 55 -1.71 -4.46 -20.52
CA ALA A 55 -1.15 -3.23 -21.10
C ALA A 55 -2.15 -2.05 -21.02
N ALA A 56 -3.45 -2.33 -21.07
CA ALA A 56 -4.51 -1.35 -20.87
C ALA A 56 -4.58 -0.83 -19.42
N ASP A 57 -4.46 -1.70 -18.42
CA ASP A 57 -4.43 -1.30 -17.01
C ASP A 57 -3.21 -0.43 -16.68
N VAL A 58 -2.05 -0.80 -17.24
CA VAL A 58 -0.83 0.01 -17.09
C VAL A 58 -1.00 1.36 -17.78
N ALA A 59 -1.51 1.40 -19.01
CA ALA A 59 -1.76 2.65 -19.73
C ALA A 59 -2.75 3.55 -18.99
N TRP A 60 -3.83 2.98 -18.44
CA TRP A 60 -4.81 3.73 -17.63
C TRP A 60 -4.18 4.30 -16.36
N ARG A 61 -3.35 3.51 -15.64
CA ARG A 61 -2.65 3.98 -14.44
C ARG A 61 -1.66 5.11 -14.75
N VAL A 62 -0.92 5.01 -15.85
CA VAL A 62 -0.03 6.08 -16.31
C VAL A 62 -0.82 7.33 -16.68
N GLN A 63 -1.93 7.21 -17.40
CA GLN A 63 -2.78 8.36 -17.72
C GLN A 63 -3.40 9.00 -16.47
N ALA A 64 -3.86 8.20 -15.51
CA ALA A 64 -4.38 8.70 -14.25
C ALA A 64 -3.29 9.42 -13.45
N PHE A 65 -2.07 8.88 -13.43
CA PHE A 65 -0.91 9.54 -12.86
C PHE A 65 -0.61 10.87 -13.56
N ASP A 66 -0.53 10.90 -14.89
CA ASP A 66 -0.29 12.11 -15.68
C ASP A 66 -1.40 13.16 -15.55
N HIS A 67 -2.62 12.73 -15.24
CA HIS A 67 -3.76 13.60 -14.98
C HIS A 67 -3.70 14.22 -13.58
N CYS A 68 -3.27 13.45 -12.58
CA CYS A 68 -3.20 13.88 -11.19
C CYS A 68 -1.87 14.57 -10.83
N HIS A 69 -0.80 14.36 -11.61
CA HIS A 69 0.48 15.00 -11.39
C HIS A 69 0.53 16.35 -12.11
N THR A 70 0.90 17.39 -11.36
CA THR A 70 1.19 18.71 -11.91
C THR A 70 2.24 18.56 -13.01
N LYS A 71 1.88 18.86 -14.27
CA LYS A 71 2.70 18.73 -15.49
C LYS A 71 3.99 19.56 -15.53
N LYS A 72 4.42 20.12 -14.41
CA LYS A 72 5.71 20.78 -14.27
C LYS A 72 6.42 20.11 -13.11
N PRO A 73 7.63 19.55 -13.30
CA PRO A 73 8.49 19.30 -12.16
C PRO A 73 8.59 20.62 -11.41
N LEU A 74 8.06 20.65 -10.20
CA LEU A 74 8.19 21.81 -9.34
C LEU A 74 9.68 21.84 -9.00
N ALA A 75 10.39 22.81 -9.57
CA ALA A 75 11.76 23.12 -9.18
C ALA A 75 11.83 23.71 -7.75
N LEU A 76 10.70 23.68 -7.04
CA LEU A 76 10.51 24.15 -5.70
C LEU A 76 10.79 22.99 -4.75
N THR A 77 11.63 23.25 -3.78
CA THR A 77 11.81 22.41 -2.60
C THR A 77 10.49 22.31 -1.81
N ASP A 78 10.37 21.29 -0.96
CA ASP A 78 9.19 21.06 -0.14
C ASP A 78 8.80 22.30 0.70
N GLU A 79 9.80 23.09 1.13
CA GLU A 79 9.59 24.32 1.89
C GLU A 79 8.98 25.43 1.04
N GLU A 80 9.50 25.64 -0.17
CA GLU A 80 8.96 26.64 -1.10
C GLU A 80 7.53 26.28 -1.54
N LEU A 81 7.22 24.98 -1.65
CA LEU A 81 5.87 24.50 -1.91
C LEU A 81 4.92 24.79 -0.74
N ARG A 82 5.40 24.62 0.49
CA ARG A 82 4.66 24.91 1.72
C ARG A 82 4.37 26.40 1.83
N GLU A 83 5.36 27.26 1.60
CA GLU A 83 5.19 28.72 1.64
C GLU A 83 4.21 29.20 0.55
N GLN A 84 4.32 28.68 -0.66
CA GLN A 84 3.40 29.03 -1.75
C GLN A 84 1.95 28.66 -1.40
N ARG A 85 1.73 27.46 -0.87
CA ARG A 85 0.39 27.03 -0.41
C ARG A 85 -0.12 27.88 0.75
N LEU A 86 0.74 28.31 1.65
CA LEU A 86 0.38 29.19 2.76
C LEU A 86 -0.06 30.57 2.23
N LYS A 87 0.70 31.10 1.27
CA LYS A 87 0.45 32.41 0.65
C LYS A 87 -0.83 32.42 -0.21
N GLU A 88 -1.08 31.36 -0.98
CA GLU A 88 -2.32 31.18 -1.75
C GLU A 88 -3.56 31.06 -0.85
N ARG A 89 -3.41 30.45 0.34
CA ARG A 89 -4.53 30.17 1.24
C ARG A 89 -4.89 31.35 2.15
N TYR A 90 -3.93 32.19 2.50
CA TYR A 90 -4.12 33.27 3.46
C TYR A 90 -3.94 34.68 2.88
N GLY A 91 -3.50 34.81 1.63
CA GLY A 91 -3.19 36.11 1.03
C GLY A 91 -1.97 36.76 1.69
N SER A 92 -1.24 37.59 0.95
CA SER A 92 -0.07 38.30 1.47
C SER A 92 -0.50 39.51 2.31
N ASP A 93 -1.08 39.24 3.48
CA ASP A 93 -1.25 40.19 4.58
C ASP A 93 -1.11 39.43 5.91
N ALA A 94 0.15 39.26 6.33
CA ALA A 94 0.56 39.00 7.70
C ALA A 94 1.84 39.78 7.97
#